data_AF-S9UL73-F1
#
_entry.id   AF-S9UL73-F1
#
_cell.length_a   1.000
_cell.length_b   1.000
_cell.length_c   1.000
_cell.angle_alpha   90.00
_cell.angle_beta   90.00
_cell.angle_gamma   90.00
#
_symmetry.space_group_name_H-M   'P 1'
#
loop_
_entity.id
_entity.type
_entity.pdbx_description
1 polymer ?
#
loop_
_entity_poly.entity_id
_entity_poly.type
_entity_poly.pdbx_seq_one_letter_code
_entity_poly.pdbx_strand_id
1 'polypeptide(L)' 'MFDKISFEAVHVAKINRVRTLTAREIQTSARLLLTPELAKHAMSECTKAVAKYNQFRDDAENKSGL' A
#
# COMPACT_ATOMS: atom_id res chain seq x y z
N MET A 1 -1.52 -14.99 4.72
CA MET A 1 -1.63 -14.08 3.54
C MET A 1 -0.71 -12.88 3.69
N PHE A 2 -0.75 -12.21 4.85
CA PHE A 2 0.18 -11.13 5.19
C PHE A 2 1.64 -11.46 4.89
N ASP A 3 2.17 -12.58 5.41
CA ASP A 3 3.58 -12.94 5.23
C ASP A 3 3.99 -13.08 3.76
N LYS A 4 3.08 -13.61 2.92
CA LYS A 4 3.31 -13.75 1.48
C LYS A 4 3.45 -12.39 0.81
N ILE A 5 2.54 -11.46 1.12
CA ILE A 5 2.56 -10.09 0.58
C ILE A 5 3.80 -9.35 1.06
N SER A 6 4.12 -9.44 2.36
CA SER A 6 5.27 -8.76 2.97
C SER A 6 6.59 -9.24 2.37
N PHE A 7 6.76 -10.56 2.22
CA PHE A 7 7.97 -11.13 1.61
C PHE A 7 8.12 -10.70 0.15
N GLU A 8 7.04 -10.79 -0.62
CA GLU A 8 7.04 -10.38 -2.02
C GLU A 8 7.28 -8.86 -2.17
N ALA A 9 6.77 -8.04 -1.26
CA ALA A 9 6.98 -6.59 -1.30
C ALA A 9 8.43 -6.22 -1.05
N VAL A 10 9.10 -6.92 -0.12
CA VAL A 10 10.55 -6.79 0.09
C VAL A 10 11.30 -7.19 -1.18
N HIS A 11 10.86 -8.24 -1.89
CA HIS A 11 11.47 -8.66 -3.15
C HIS A 11 11.31 -7.60 -4.25
N VAL A 12 10.10 -7.07 -4.43
CA VAL A 12 9.81 -5.97 -5.37
C VAL A 12 10.64 -4.71 -5.04
N ALA A 13 10.76 -4.35 -3.76
CA ALA A 13 11.59 -3.23 -3.33
C ALA A 13 13.06 -3.41 -3.71
N LYS A 14 13.60 -4.63 -3.53
CA LYS A 14 14.98 -4.98 -3.93
C LYS A 14 15.18 -4.89 -5.44
N ILE A 15 14.24 -5.41 -6.23
CA ILE A 15 14.27 -5.31 -7.71
C ILE A 15 14.32 -3.85 -8.14
N ASN A 16 13.46 -3.01 -7.55
CA ASN A 16 13.36 -1.59 -7.87
C ASN A 16 14.48 -0.74 -7.24
N ARG A 17 15.41 -1.35 -6.48
CA ARG A 17 16.53 -0.69 -5.78
C ARG A 17 16.08 0.43 -4.84
N VAL A 18 14.89 0.31 -4.27
CA VAL A 18 14.38 1.24 -3.27
C VAL A 18 14.67 0.72 -1.86
N ARG A 19 15.04 1.62 -0.95
CA ARG A 19 15.33 1.28 0.46
C ARG A 19 14.10 1.38 1.36
N THR A 20 13.06 2.04 0.89
CA THR A 20 11.82 2.28 1.64
C THR A 20 10.69 1.49 1.01
N LEU A 21 10.02 0.68 1.81
CA LEU A 21 8.78 0.01 1.43
C LEU A 21 7.63 1.01 1.47
N THR A 22 7.02 1.29 0.33
CA THR A 22 5.86 2.16 0.22
C THR A 22 4.60 1.35 -0.10
N ALA A 23 3.45 2.01 -0.09
CA ALA A 23 2.19 1.39 -0.52
C ALA A 23 2.28 0.82 -1.96
N ARG A 24 3.15 1.36 -2.81
CA ARG A 24 3.35 0.88 -4.19
C ARG A 24 3.88 -0.55 -4.25
N GLU A 25 4.87 -0.88 -3.43
CA GLU A 25 5.45 -2.23 -3.39
C GLU A 25 4.39 -3.22 -2.88
N ILE A 26 3.68 -2.88 -1.81
CA ILE A 26 2.60 -3.70 -1.24
C ILE A 26 1.48 -3.94 -2.27
N GLN A 27 1.03 -2.90 -2.98
CA GLN A 27 0.01 -3.02 -4.02
C GLN A 27 0.47 -3.89 -5.19
N THR A 28 1.74 -3.76 -5.59
CA THR A 28 2.31 -4.58 -6.66
C THR A 28 2.37 -6.04 -6.26
N SER A 29 2.85 -6.35 -5.05
CA SER A 29 2.89 -7.70 -4.51
C SER A 29 1.48 -8.31 -4.35
N ALA A 30 0.50 -7.51 -3.92
CA ALA A 30 -0.88 -7.96 -3.87
C ALA A 30 -1.42 -8.33 -5.26
N ARG A 31 -1.11 -7.55 -6.31
CA ARG A 31 -1.48 -7.88 -7.70
C ARG A 31 -0.77 -9.12 -8.24
N LEU A 32 0.46 -9.40 -7.81
CA LEU A 32 1.20 -10.59 -8.22
C LEU A 32 0.66 -11.87 -7.56
N LEU A 33 0.20 -11.77 -6.31
CA LEU A 33 -0.22 -12.93 -5.51
C LEU A 33 -1.72 -13.26 -5.59
N LEU A 34 -2.56 -12.29 -5.98
CA LEU A 34 -4.00 -12.45 -6.06
C LEU A 34 -4.46 -12.78 -7.48
N THR A 35 -5.59 -13.48 -7.58
CA THR A 35 -6.28 -13.65 -8.86
C THR A 35 -6.83 -12.30 -9.36
N PRO A 36 -7.06 -12.14 -10.67
CA PRO A 36 -7.44 -10.84 -11.26
C PRO A 36 -8.66 -10.18 -10.62
N GLU A 37 -9.71 -10.96 -10.32
CA GLU A 37 -10.94 -10.43 -9.72
C GLU A 37 -10.72 -9.96 -8.27
N LEU A 38 -9.96 -10.71 -7.48
CA LEU A 38 -9.61 -10.30 -6.12
C LEU A 38 -8.65 -9.10 -6.10
N ALA A 39 -7.71 -9.05 -7.04
CA ALA A 39 -6.78 -7.95 -7.18
C ALA A 39 -7.52 -6.62 -7.43
N LYS A 40 -8.54 -6.60 -8.31
CA LYS A 40 -9.36 -5.39 -8.56
C LYS A 40 -10.01 -4.88 -7.28
N HIS A 41 -10.66 -5.76 -6.53
CA HIS A 41 -11.33 -5.39 -5.28
C HIS A 41 -10.31 -4.92 -4.23
N ALA A 42 -9.21 -5.65 -4.05
CA ALA A 42 -8.15 -5.28 -3.13
C ALA A 42 -7.54 -3.91 -3.45
N MET A 43 -7.37 -3.56 -4.74
CA MET A 43 -6.86 -2.25 -5.14
C MET A 43 -7.87 -1.12 -4.87
N SER A 44 -9.16 -1.37 -5.06
CA SER A 44 -10.22 -0.42 -4.70
C SER A 44 -10.22 -0.12 -3.21
N GLU A 45 -10.20 -1.16 -2.37
CA GLU A 45 -10.16 -1.01 -0.91
C GLU A 45 -8.85 -0.36 -0.42
N CYS A 46 -7.71 -0.72 -1.00
CA CYS A 46 -6.43 -0.10 -0.68
C CYS A 46 -6.44 1.41 -0.98
N THR A 47 -6.98 1.82 -2.13
CA THR A 47 -7.02 3.23 -2.54
C THR A 47 -7.88 4.05 -1.58
N LYS A 48 -9.06 3.53 -1.19
CA LYS A 48 -9.93 4.16 -0.20
C LYS A 48 -9.24 4.31 1.16
N ALA A 49 -8.56 3.26 1.62
CA ALA A 49 -7.86 3.27 2.90
C ALA A 49 -6.73 4.31 2.93
N VAL A 50 -5.93 4.40 1.86
CA VAL A 50 -4.84 5.38 1.75
C VAL A 50 -5.39 6.81 1.72
N ALA A 51 -6.46 7.06 0.94
CA ALA A 51 -7.09 8.37 0.89
C ALA A 51 -7.63 8.80 2.26
N LYS A 52 -8.32 7.89 2.96
CA LYS A 52 -8.84 8.13 4.30
C LYS A 52 -7.72 8.42 5.31
N TYR A 53 -6.60 7.70 5.24
CA TYR A 53 -5.44 7.95 6.10
C TYR A 53 -4.85 9.35 5.87
N ASN A 54 -4.65 9.72 4.60
CA ASN A 54 -4.13 11.04 4.26
C ASN A 54 -5.07 12.15 4.75
N GLN A 55 -6.39 12.00 4.56
CA GLN A 55 -7.37 12.94 5.07
C GLN A 55 -7.26 13.13 6.59
N PHE A 56 -7.18 12.04 7.36
CA PHE A 56 -7.03 12.14 8.82
C PHE A 56 -5.72 12.80 9.23
N ARG A 57 -4.63 12.53 8.50
CA ARG A 57 -3.33 13.13 8.76
C ARG A 57 -3.38 14.64 8.51
N ASP A 58 -3.93 15.05 7.37
CA ASP A 58 -4.04 16.45 6.98
C ASP A 58 -4.99 17.22 7.94
N ASP A 59 -6.11 16.60 8.36
CA ASP A 59 -7.03 17.15 9.36
C ASP A 59 -6.35 17.33 10.74
N ALA A 60 -5.46 16.40 11.12
CA ALA A 60 -4.72 16.49 12.37
C ALA A 60 -3.66 17.60 12.31
N GLU A 61 -2.95 17.72 11.19
CA GLU A 61 -1.98 18.79 10.93
C GLU A 61 -2.68 20.17 11.01
N ASN A 62 -3.83 20.35 10.35
CA ASN A 62 -4.61 21.59 10.39
C ASN A 62 -5.14 21.96 11.78
N LYS A 63 -5.46 20.97 12.62
CA LYS A 63 -5.92 21.20 14.01
C LYS A 63 -4.78 21.52 14.97
N SER A 64 -3.55 21.14 14.62
CA SER A 64 -2.37 21.34 15.46
C SER A 64 -1.74 22.73 15.35
N GLY A 65 -2.18 23.56 14.39
CA GLY A 65 -1.88 24.99 14.36
C GLY A 65 -0.40 25.35 14.21
N LEU A 66 0.35 24.61 13.39
CA LEU A 66 1.57 25.10 12.74
C LEU A 66 1.21 25.83 11.44
#